data_AF-A0A7S1ZVW7-F1
#
_entry.id   AF-A0A7S1ZVW7-F1
#
_cell.length_a   1.000
_cell.length_b   1.000
_cell.length_c   1.000
_cell.angle_alpha   90.00
_cell.angle_beta   90.00
_cell.angle_gamma   90.00
#
_symmetry.space_group_name_H-M   'P 1'
#
loop_
_entity.id
_entity.type
_entity.pdbx_description
1 polymer ?
#
loop_
_entity_poly.entity_id
_entity_poly.type
_entity_poly.pdbx_seq_one_letter_code
_entity_poly.pdbx_strand_id
1 'polypeptide(L)'
;TAQNQTMVLLEKLIFFIGLNIVRKYALDVSWRKLILFGSLVVTFFNVLYFLIIFDIFRHAWFYIFTDVSAQFMYTLNFLASVFCMVEVAEPGYEAITYSLITTASNTVSPLSSVISYQFLAFFPALNTQEGIAADTDEVRWDFAMLHMLTIIINLSSLLALPLLPRQKKETRELVARGEHSAFWGKFALYSALIFLSYSTIVTFATVVLHDVYGCFKILGGSGCSAEESSFPAYVLVGCVLVYCYGVNFYLSYWPIVNKKKTFSWSMFC
;
A
#
# COMPACT_ATOMS: atom_id res chain seq x y z
N THR A 1 -9.51 -28.24 -3.73
CA THR A 1 -8.69 -28.24 -2.50
C THR A 1 -7.23 -28.55 -2.75
N ALA A 2 -6.85 -29.68 -3.38
CA ALA A 2 -5.43 -29.98 -3.65
C ALA A 2 -4.73 -28.95 -4.55
N GLN A 3 -5.40 -28.48 -5.60
CA GLN A 3 -4.87 -27.46 -6.51
C GLN A 3 -4.55 -26.13 -5.80
N ASN A 4 -5.44 -25.63 -4.93
CA ASN A 4 -5.17 -24.40 -4.15
C ASN A 4 -3.97 -24.58 -3.21
N GLN A 5 -3.85 -25.75 -2.56
CA GLN A 5 -2.72 -26.02 -1.66
C GLN A 5 -1.39 -26.04 -2.43
N THR A 6 -1.36 -26.64 -3.63
CA THR A 6 -0.16 -26.61 -4.49
C THR A 6 0.19 -25.20 -4.96
N MET A 7 -0.80 -24.36 -5.23
CA MET A 7 -0.58 -22.97 -5.64
C MET A 7 0.04 -22.15 -4.50
N VAL A 8 -0.46 -22.29 -3.29
CA VAL A 8 0.08 -21.61 -2.10
C VAL A 8 1.51 -22.07 -1.79
N LEU A 9 1.77 -23.38 -1.84
CA LEU A 9 3.13 -23.89 -1.62
C LEU A 9 4.12 -23.32 -2.63
N LEU A 10 3.72 -23.24 -3.90
CA LEU A 10 4.57 -22.70 -4.94
C LEU A 10 4.78 -21.18 -4.79
N GLU A 11 3.73 -20.43 -4.46
CA GLU A 11 3.81 -19.00 -4.14
C GLU A 11 4.88 -18.74 -3.07
N LYS A 12 4.86 -19.52 -1.97
CA LYS A 12 5.86 -19.40 -0.89
C LYS A 12 7.27 -19.81 -1.35
N LEU A 13 7.41 -20.82 -2.19
CA LEU A 13 8.72 -21.23 -2.73
C LEU A 13 9.32 -20.14 -3.63
N ILE A 14 8.54 -19.57 -4.55
CA ILE A 14 8.99 -18.49 -5.44
C ILE A 14 9.37 -17.27 -4.60
N PHE A 15 8.56 -16.93 -3.60
CA PHE A 15 8.84 -15.86 -2.66
C PHE A 15 10.15 -16.08 -1.88
N PHE A 16 10.39 -17.29 -1.38
CA PHE A 16 11.63 -17.63 -0.67
C PHE A 16 12.87 -17.54 -1.56
N ILE A 17 12.77 -17.97 -2.82
CA ILE A 17 13.84 -17.82 -3.81
C ILE A 17 14.11 -16.33 -4.08
N GLY A 18 13.04 -15.54 -4.28
CA GLY A 18 13.14 -14.08 -4.47
C GLY A 18 13.83 -13.39 -3.30
N LEU A 19 13.48 -13.74 -2.06
CA LEU A 19 14.15 -13.21 -0.86
C LEU A 19 15.61 -13.60 -0.77
N ASN A 20 15.99 -14.82 -1.14
CA ASN A 20 17.40 -15.23 -1.13
C ASN A 20 18.22 -14.47 -2.18
N ILE A 21 17.64 -14.18 -3.34
CA ILE A 21 18.28 -13.34 -4.37
C ILE A 21 18.47 -11.92 -3.83
N VAL A 22 17.44 -11.32 -3.24
CA VAL A 22 17.55 -9.99 -2.60
C VAL A 22 18.61 -10.01 -1.50
N ARG A 23 18.62 -11.03 -0.63
CA ARG A 23 19.65 -11.17 0.41
C ARG A 23 21.06 -11.19 -0.17
N LYS A 24 21.28 -11.85 -1.31
CA LYS A 24 22.61 -11.98 -1.92
C LYS A 24 23.05 -10.73 -2.69
N TYR A 25 22.13 -10.08 -3.40
CA TYR A 25 22.46 -9.00 -4.34
C TYR A 25 22.09 -7.59 -3.84
N ALA A 26 21.14 -7.45 -2.91
CA ALA A 26 20.64 -6.15 -2.46
C ALA A 26 21.31 -5.61 -1.19
N LEU A 27 22.32 -6.30 -0.65
CA LEU A 27 23.07 -5.84 0.54
C LEU A 27 23.82 -4.52 0.31
N ASP A 28 24.37 -4.33 -0.90
CA ASP A 28 25.14 -3.12 -1.26
C ASP A 28 24.34 -2.12 -2.11
N VAL A 29 23.11 -2.46 -2.49
CA VAL A 29 22.25 -1.61 -3.33
C VAL A 29 21.51 -0.59 -2.45
N SER A 30 21.46 0.66 -2.90
CA SER A 30 20.66 1.72 -2.27
C SER A 30 19.20 1.29 -2.15
N TRP A 31 18.60 1.48 -0.97
CA TRP A 31 17.23 1.02 -0.68
C TRP A 31 16.19 1.64 -1.61
N ARG A 32 16.40 2.89 -2.06
CA ARG A 32 15.55 3.55 -3.05
C ARG A 32 15.50 2.80 -4.38
N LYS A 33 16.64 2.36 -4.92
CA LYS A 33 16.69 1.59 -6.17
C LYS A 33 16.02 0.24 -6.04
N LEU A 34 16.15 -0.41 -4.87
CA LEU A 34 15.51 -1.70 -4.61
C LEU A 34 13.99 -1.58 -4.63
N ILE A 35 13.44 -0.57 -3.94
CA ILE A 35 12.00 -0.29 -3.92
C ILE A 35 11.51 0.15 -5.30
N LEU A 36 12.26 1.00 -6.00
CA LEU A 36 11.90 1.45 -7.35
C LEU A 36 11.85 0.26 -8.33
N PHE A 37 12.87 -0.60 -8.33
CA PHE A 37 12.88 -1.80 -9.15
C PHE A 37 11.74 -2.76 -8.77
N GLY A 38 11.53 -3.00 -7.47
CA GLY A 38 10.43 -3.83 -6.99
C GLY A 38 9.07 -3.31 -7.43
N SER A 39 8.84 -2.00 -7.35
CA SER A 39 7.60 -1.38 -7.80
C SER A 39 7.41 -1.51 -9.31
N LEU A 40 8.45 -1.30 -10.13
CA LEU A 40 8.38 -1.50 -11.58
C LEU A 40 8.01 -2.94 -11.96
N VAL A 41 8.60 -3.92 -11.26
CA VAL A 41 8.27 -5.34 -11.45
C VAL A 41 6.80 -5.62 -11.11
N VAL A 42 6.30 -5.08 -9.99
CA VAL A 42 4.89 -5.20 -9.61
C VAL A 42 3.98 -4.52 -10.63
N THR A 43 4.30 -3.31 -11.10
CA THR A 43 3.53 -2.62 -12.12
C THR A 43 3.48 -3.44 -13.41
N PHE A 44 4.60 -4.03 -13.83
CA PHE A 44 4.65 -4.90 -15.01
C PHE A 44 3.68 -6.09 -14.89
N PHE A 45 3.70 -6.82 -13.78
CA PHE A 45 2.75 -7.92 -13.56
C PHE A 45 1.29 -7.45 -13.45
N ASN A 46 1.04 -6.29 -12.83
CA ASN A 46 -0.29 -5.69 -12.80
C ASN A 46 -0.80 -5.26 -14.18
N VAL A 47 0.09 -4.85 -15.10
CA VAL A 47 -0.30 -4.57 -16.48
C VAL A 47 -0.64 -5.87 -17.23
N LEU A 48 0.13 -6.94 -17.01
CA LEU A 48 -0.19 -8.26 -17.57
C LEU A 48 -1.55 -8.78 -17.07
N TYR A 49 -1.96 -8.39 -15.87
CA TYR A 49 -3.26 -8.76 -15.31
C TYR A 49 -4.45 -8.25 -16.16
N PHE A 50 -4.31 -7.15 -16.92
CA PHE A 50 -5.37 -6.71 -17.85
C PHE A 50 -5.69 -7.75 -18.93
N LEU A 51 -4.73 -8.59 -19.32
CA LEU A 51 -4.96 -9.68 -20.28
C LEU A 51 -5.93 -10.74 -19.75
N ILE A 52 -6.01 -10.88 -18.41
CA ILE A 52 -6.95 -11.77 -17.73
C ILE A 52 -8.34 -11.13 -17.67
N ILE A 53 -8.39 -9.82 -17.43
CA ILE A 53 -9.64 -9.04 -17.34
C ILE A 53 -10.40 -9.10 -18.66
N PHE A 54 -9.71 -8.87 -19.79
CA PHE A 54 -10.31 -8.90 -21.13
C PHE A 54 -10.42 -10.31 -21.75
N ASP A 55 -10.29 -11.37 -20.94
CA ASP A 55 -10.48 -12.76 -21.36
C ASP A 55 -9.58 -13.24 -22.52
N ILE A 56 -8.38 -12.66 -22.66
CA ILE A 56 -7.42 -13.05 -23.70
C ILE A 56 -6.62 -14.29 -23.26
N PHE A 57 -6.15 -14.30 -22.00
CA PHE A 57 -5.39 -15.42 -21.41
C PHE A 57 -5.76 -15.65 -19.93
N ARG A 58 -6.79 -16.46 -19.66
CA ARG A 58 -7.20 -16.84 -18.30
C ARG A 58 -6.53 -18.13 -17.83
N HIS A 59 -5.28 -18.04 -17.37
CA HIS A 59 -4.61 -19.13 -16.66
C HIS A 59 -4.37 -18.78 -15.19
N ALA A 60 -4.72 -19.71 -14.29
CA ALA A 60 -4.56 -19.56 -12.84
C ALA A 60 -3.11 -19.22 -12.41
N TRP A 61 -2.13 -19.63 -13.22
CA TRP A 61 -0.71 -19.32 -13.03
C TRP A 61 -0.40 -17.82 -13.00
N PHE A 62 -1.11 -17.00 -13.80
CA PHE A 62 -0.89 -15.56 -13.79
C PHE A 62 -1.30 -14.89 -12.48
N TYR A 63 -2.35 -15.39 -11.83
CA TYR A 63 -2.77 -14.90 -10.51
C TYR A 63 -1.67 -15.11 -9.46
N ILE A 64 -0.98 -16.26 -9.50
CA ILE A 64 0.12 -16.56 -8.58
C ILE A 64 1.25 -15.55 -8.77
N PHE A 65 1.64 -15.25 -10.01
CA PHE A 65 2.72 -14.28 -10.26
C PHE A 65 2.37 -12.88 -9.75
N THR A 66 1.13 -12.43 -9.97
CA THR A 66 0.67 -11.13 -9.47
C THR A 66 0.69 -11.08 -7.94
N ASP A 67 0.16 -12.11 -7.27
CA ASP A 67 0.12 -12.16 -5.80
C ASP A 67 1.53 -12.26 -5.18
N VAL A 68 2.39 -13.14 -5.71
CA VAL A 68 3.80 -13.25 -5.29
C VAL A 68 4.51 -11.90 -5.43
N SER A 69 4.29 -11.18 -6.54
CA SER A 69 4.94 -9.89 -6.78
C SER A 69 4.50 -8.84 -5.76
N ALA A 70 3.21 -8.81 -5.40
CA ALA A 70 2.68 -7.89 -4.39
C ALA A 70 3.26 -8.19 -2.99
N GLN A 71 3.27 -9.47 -2.59
CA GLN A 71 3.87 -9.92 -1.32
C GLN A 71 5.36 -9.62 -1.24
N PHE A 72 6.07 -9.81 -2.35
CA PHE A 72 7.49 -9.48 -2.47
C PHE A 72 7.72 -7.99 -2.22
N MET A 73 6.93 -7.11 -2.82
CA MET A 73 7.05 -5.66 -2.63
C MET A 73 6.69 -5.21 -1.20
N TYR A 74 5.65 -5.79 -0.60
CA TYR A 74 5.34 -5.56 0.82
C TYR A 74 6.54 -5.90 1.71
N THR A 75 7.16 -7.05 1.47
CA THR A 75 8.32 -7.52 2.24
C THR A 75 9.55 -6.64 2.02
N LEU A 76 9.79 -6.16 0.79
CA LEU A 76 10.87 -5.23 0.50
C LEU A 76 10.72 -3.91 1.27
N ASN A 77 9.52 -3.33 1.30
CA ASN A 77 9.26 -2.10 2.04
C ASN A 77 9.41 -2.30 3.55
N PHE A 78 8.90 -3.41 4.07
CA PHE A 78 9.07 -3.77 5.47
C PHE A 78 10.55 -3.93 5.84
N LEU A 79 11.32 -4.67 5.03
CA LEU A 79 12.75 -4.88 5.26
C LEU A 79 13.55 -3.57 5.22
N ALA A 80 13.27 -2.70 4.24
CA ALA A 80 13.90 -1.38 4.17
C ALA A 80 13.60 -0.54 5.42
N SER A 81 12.36 -0.61 5.94
CA SER A 81 11.94 0.10 7.15
C SER A 81 12.68 -0.41 8.40
N VAL A 82 12.84 -1.73 8.52
CA VAL A 82 13.60 -2.35 9.62
C VAL A 82 15.09 -2.01 9.53
N PHE A 83 15.68 -2.01 8.34
CA PHE A 83 17.08 -1.60 8.16
C PHE A 83 17.32 -0.13 8.49
N CYS A 84 16.40 0.76 8.12
CA CYS A 84 16.42 2.15 8.56
C CYS A 84 16.39 2.24 10.09
N MET A 85 15.52 1.46 10.73
CA MET A 85 15.33 1.49 12.18
C MET A 85 16.59 1.12 12.95
N VAL A 86 17.27 0.03 12.58
CA VAL A 86 18.47 -0.43 13.29
C VAL A 86 19.58 0.63 13.26
N GLU A 87 19.62 1.48 12.22
CA GLU A 87 20.60 2.56 12.12
C GLU A 87 20.17 3.85 12.87
N VAL A 88 18.89 3.98 13.23
CA VAL A 88 18.31 5.14 13.93
C VAL A 88 18.11 4.89 15.43
N ALA A 89 17.88 3.64 15.83
CA ALA A 89 17.57 3.30 17.20
C ALA A 89 18.75 3.62 18.14
N GLU A 90 18.44 4.31 19.24
CA GLU A 90 19.39 4.54 20.31
C GLU A 90 19.66 3.22 21.06
N PRO A 91 20.90 2.99 21.54
CA PRO A 91 21.22 1.81 22.33
C PRO A 91 20.26 1.66 23.51
N GLY A 92 19.58 0.51 23.61
CA GLY A 92 18.60 0.21 24.66
C GLY A 92 17.13 0.51 24.32
N TYR A 93 16.85 1.23 23.21
CA TYR A 93 15.49 1.54 22.75
C TYR A 93 15.07 0.81 21.46
N GLU A 94 15.93 -0.07 20.93
CA GLU A 94 15.73 -0.80 19.67
C GLU A 94 14.39 -1.55 19.60
N ALA A 95 14.00 -2.22 20.69
CA ALA A 95 12.74 -2.97 20.76
C ALA A 95 11.51 -2.06 20.66
N ILE A 96 11.57 -0.85 21.22
CA ILE A 96 10.47 0.11 21.17
C ILE A 96 10.32 0.66 19.75
N THR A 97 11.42 1.04 19.10
CA THR A 97 11.36 1.52 17.71
C THR A 97 10.92 0.43 16.74
N TYR A 98 11.38 -0.82 16.94
CA TYR A 98 10.92 -1.96 16.14
C TYR A 98 9.43 -2.24 16.31
N SER A 99 8.92 -2.24 17.54
CA SER A 99 7.49 -2.48 17.80
C SER A 99 6.60 -1.38 17.23
N LEU A 100 7.06 -0.12 17.26
CA LEU A 100 6.34 1.00 16.64
C LEU A 100 6.20 0.83 15.11
N ILE A 101 7.28 0.49 14.41
CA ILE A 101 7.26 0.26 12.96
C ILE A 101 6.43 -0.97 12.59
N THR A 102 6.54 -2.03 13.39
CA THR A 102 5.75 -3.25 13.19
C THR A 102 4.27 -2.96 13.38
N THR A 103 3.90 -2.19 14.41
CA THR A 103 2.51 -1.79 14.65
C THR A 103 2.00 -0.95 13.48
N ALA A 104 2.76 0.07 13.06
CA ALA A 104 2.40 0.90 11.90
C ALA A 104 2.18 0.07 10.63
N SER A 105 3.04 -0.92 10.36
CA SER A 105 2.93 -1.81 9.20
C SER A 105 1.67 -2.68 9.26
N ASN A 106 1.35 -3.22 10.43
CA ASN A 106 0.14 -4.04 10.62
C ASN A 106 -1.15 -3.21 10.52
N THR A 107 -1.13 -1.93 10.95
CA THR A 107 -2.28 -1.02 10.83
C THR A 107 -2.63 -0.68 9.38
N VAL A 108 -1.65 -0.71 8.47
CA VAL A 108 -1.89 -0.41 7.04
C VAL A 108 -2.78 -1.47 6.39
N SER A 109 -2.71 -2.74 6.81
CA SER A 109 -3.51 -3.83 6.23
C SER A 109 -5.03 -3.59 6.37
N PRO A 110 -5.62 -3.40 7.57
CA PRO A 110 -7.05 -3.15 7.69
C PRO A 110 -7.45 -1.80 7.09
N LEU A 111 -6.59 -0.77 7.16
CA LEU A 111 -6.83 0.51 6.51
C LEU A 111 -6.93 0.37 4.99
N SER A 112 -6.04 -0.42 4.37
CA SER A 112 -6.09 -0.72 2.94
C SER A 112 -7.39 -1.42 2.57
N SER A 113 -7.85 -2.40 3.36
CA SER A 113 -9.11 -3.09 3.11
C SER A 113 -10.31 -2.14 3.15
N VAL A 114 -10.37 -1.25 4.15
CA VAL A 114 -11.44 -0.24 4.27
C VAL A 114 -11.46 0.68 3.05
N ILE A 115 -10.30 1.14 2.60
CA ILE A 115 -10.18 1.98 1.41
C ILE A 115 -10.60 1.20 0.15
N SER A 116 -10.20 -0.07 0.02
CA SER A 116 -10.62 -0.93 -1.10
C SER A 116 -12.13 -1.11 -1.15
N TYR A 117 -12.79 -1.36 -0.02
CA TYR A 117 -14.25 -1.40 0.04
C TYR A 117 -14.86 -0.07 -0.38
N GLN A 118 -14.23 1.04 0.02
CA GLN A 118 -14.74 2.34 -0.35
C GLN A 118 -14.62 2.62 -1.86
N PHE A 119 -13.59 2.09 -2.52
CA PHE A 119 -13.46 2.12 -3.98
C PHE A 119 -14.51 1.26 -4.69
N LEU A 120 -14.92 0.13 -4.12
CA LEU A 120 -15.99 -0.71 -4.67
C LEU A 120 -17.34 0.02 -4.69
N ALA A 121 -17.58 0.97 -3.78
CA ALA A 121 -18.77 1.83 -3.83
C ALA A 121 -18.91 2.65 -5.13
N PHE A 122 -17.82 2.83 -5.91
CA PHE A 122 -17.85 3.53 -7.20
C PHE A 122 -18.35 2.66 -8.34
N PHE A 123 -18.31 1.33 -8.17
CA PHE A 123 -18.64 0.37 -9.21
C PHE A 123 -19.69 -0.62 -8.67
N PRO A 124 -20.98 -0.25 -8.65
CA PRO A 124 -22.04 -1.07 -8.05
C PRO A 124 -22.19 -2.44 -8.72
N ALA A 125 -21.76 -2.61 -9.98
CA ALA A 125 -21.76 -3.88 -10.69
C ALA A 125 -20.74 -4.90 -10.12
N LEU A 126 -19.72 -4.43 -9.39
CA LEU A 126 -18.68 -5.25 -8.75
C LEU A 126 -19.01 -5.62 -7.30
N ASN A 127 -20.11 -5.11 -6.73
CA ASN A 127 -20.45 -5.33 -5.32
C ASN A 127 -21.04 -6.71 -5.04
N THR A 128 -21.59 -7.39 -6.06
CA THR A 128 -22.17 -8.72 -5.91
C THR A 128 -21.34 -9.77 -6.64
N GLN A 129 -21.12 -10.90 -5.97
CA GLN A 129 -20.42 -12.05 -6.56
C GLN A 129 -21.13 -12.55 -7.83
N GLU A 130 -22.45 -12.40 -7.89
CA GLU A 130 -23.26 -12.74 -9.06
C GLU A 130 -23.01 -11.79 -10.25
N GLY A 131 -22.78 -10.50 -9.99
CA GLY A 131 -22.40 -9.52 -11.02
C GLY A 131 -21.02 -9.79 -11.59
N ILE A 132 -20.05 -10.16 -10.73
CA ILE A 132 -18.72 -10.59 -11.17
C ILE A 132 -18.80 -11.89 -11.98
N ALA A 133 -19.64 -12.84 -11.57
CA ALA A 133 -19.82 -14.12 -12.25
C ALA A 133 -20.56 -13.99 -13.59
N ALA A 134 -21.35 -12.92 -13.79
CA ALA A 134 -22.05 -12.65 -15.05
C ALA A 134 -21.08 -12.27 -16.19
N ASP A 135 -19.86 -11.83 -15.88
CA ASP A 135 -18.75 -11.56 -16.82
C ASP A 135 -19.17 -10.74 -18.06
N THR A 136 -20.05 -9.75 -17.89
CA THR A 136 -20.50 -8.87 -18.96
C THR A 136 -19.42 -7.87 -19.33
N ASP A 137 -19.46 -7.33 -20.56
CA ASP A 137 -18.46 -6.36 -21.03
C ASP A 137 -18.43 -5.10 -20.17
N GLU A 138 -19.57 -4.68 -19.61
CA GLU A 138 -19.65 -3.55 -18.67
C GLU A 138 -18.88 -3.83 -17.37
N VAL A 139 -19.04 -5.02 -16.78
CA VAL A 139 -18.33 -5.42 -15.55
C VAL A 139 -16.82 -5.51 -15.80
N ARG A 140 -16.39 -5.96 -16.98
CA ARG A 140 -14.98 -6.02 -17.37
C ARG A 140 -14.35 -4.63 -17.44
N TRP A 141 -15.07 -3.65 -18.01
CA TRP A 141 -14.60 -2.26 -18.05
C TRP A 141 -14.53 -1.62 -16.67
N ASP A 142 -15.54 -1.83 -15.82
CA ASP A 142 -15.53 -1.36 -14.43
C ASP A 142 -14.35 -1.94 -13.65
N PHE A 143 -14.11 -3.25 -13.79
CA PHE A 143 -13.00 -3.92 -13.14
C PHE A 143 -11.64 -3.41 -13.65
N ALA A 144 -11.52 -3.17 -14.95
CA ALA A 144 -10.32 -2.58 -15.55
C ALA A 144 -10.06 -1.15 -15.02
N MET A 145 -11.10 -0.32 -14.88
CA MET A 145 -10.95 1.04 -14.36
C MET A 145 -10.52 1.03 -12.88
N LEU A 146 -11.12 0.18 -12.06
CA LEU A 146 -10.72 0.00 -10.66
C LEU A 146 -9.26 -0.45 -10.55
N HIS A 147 -8.87 -1.45 -11.33
CA HIS A 147 -7.49 -1.96 -11.33
C HIS A 147 -6.49 -0.91 -11.81
N MET A 148 -6.85 -0.12 -12.82
CA MET A 148 -6.02 0.99 -13.33
C MET A 148 -5.82 2.07 -12.27
N LEU A 149 -6.87 2.41 -11.52
CA LEU A 149 -6.78 3.33 -10.38
C LEU A 149 -5.81 2.81 -9.30
N THR A 150 -5.88 1.52 -8.97
CA THR A 150 -4.93 0.89 -8.03
C THR A 150 -3.49 1.00 -8.52
N ILE A 151 -3.24 0.81 -9.81
CA ILE A 151 -1.90 0.97 -10.41
C ILE A 151 -1.42 2.42 -10.29
N ILE A 152 -2.28 3.41 -10.57
CA ILE A 152 -1.93 4.83 -10.42
C ILE A 152 -1.57 5.14 -8.96
N ILE A 153 -2.37 4.68 -8.00
CA ILE A 153 -2.11 4.90 -6.56
C ILE A 153 -0.81 4.21 -6.12
N ASN A 154 -0.52 3.02 -6.66
CA ASN A 154 0.74 2.34 -6.40
C ASN A 154 1.93 3.13 -6.97
N LEU A 155 1.82 3.63 -8.21
CA LEU A 155 2.87 4.41 -8.86
C LEU A 155 3.09 5.77 -8.19
N SER A 156 2.03 6.44 -7.74
CA SER A 156 2.16 7.69 -7.00
C SER A 156 2.77 7.49 -5.62
N SER A 157 2.74 6.28 -5.05
CA SER A 157 3.48 5.95 -3.83
C SER A 157 5.00 6.09 -4.00
N LEU A 158 5.54 5.97 -5.23
CA LEU A 158 6.94 6.27 -5.51
C LEU A 158 7.30 7.74 -5.23
N LEU A 159 6.33 8.65 -5.21
CA LEU A 159 6.59 10.05 -4.84
C LEU A 159 7.05 10.20 -3.38
N ALA A 160 6.84 9.16 -2.54
CA ALA A 160 7.34 9.08 -1.17
C ALA A 160 8.78 8.53 -1.09
N LEU A 161 9.37 8.01 -2.16
CA LEU A 161 10.77 7.52 -2.17
C LEU A 161 11.81 8.53 -1.68
N PRO A 162 11.72 9.84 -2.03
CA PRO A 162 12.67 10.84 -1.55
C PRO A 162 12.68 11.00 -0.03
N LEU A 163 11.62 10.59 0.67
CA LEU A 163 11.53 10.61 2.13
C LEU A 163 12.42 9.55 2.77
N LEU A 164 12.58 8.39 2.11
CA LEU A 164 13.36 7.27 2.64
C LEU A 164 14.86 7.55 2.46
N PRO A 165 15.76 7.40 3.44
CA PRO A 165 17.19 7.63 3.24
C PRO A 165 17.78 6.69 2.16
N ARG A 166 18.77 7.14 1.37
CA ARG A 166 19.32 6.34 0.25
C ARG A 166 20.07 5.11 0.72
N GLN A 167 20.76 5.21 1.85
CA GLN A 167 21.63 4.17 2.39
C GLN A 167 21.97 4.41 3.86
N LYS A 168 22.51 3.37 4.53
CA LYS A 168 22.97 3.39 5.93
C LYS A 168 23.78 4.65 6.30
N LYS A 169 24.66 5.11 5.40
CA LYS A 169 25.52 6.28 5.64
C LYS A 169 24.70 7.58 5.80
N GLU A 170 23.73 7.83 4.93
CA GLU A 170 22.87 9.02 5.02
C GLU A 170 22.00 8.97 6.28
N THR A 171 21.53 7.77 6.67
CA THR A 171 20.77 7.59 7.91
C THR A 171 21.61 7.97 9.12
N ARG A 172 22.87 7.53 9.20
CA ARG A 172 23.78 7.91 10.28
C ARG A 172 24.10 9.40 10.29
N GLU A 173 24.24 10.03 9.12
CA GLU A 173 24.42 11.48 9.01
C GLU A 173 23.17 12.26 9.46
N LEU A 174 21.96 11.74 9.19
CA LEU A 174 20.70 12.30 9.68
C LEU A 174 20.60 12.21 11.20
N VAL A 175 20.96 11.05 11.78
CA VAL A 175 20.99 10.85 13.24
C VAL A 175 22.04 11.76 13.88
N ALA A 176 23.23 11.87 13.28
CA ALA A 176 24.31 12.74 13.78
C ALA A 176 23.95 14.23 13.75
N ARG A 177 23.04 14.66 12.87
CA ARG A 177 22.51 16.03 12.87
C ARG A 177 21.59 16.31 14.06
N GLY A 178 21.01 15.29 14.69
CA GLY A 178 20.23 15.43 15.93
C GLY A 178 19.04 16.38 15.81
N GLU A 179 18.46 16.55 14.62
CA GLU A 179 17.30 17.42 14.43
C GLU A 179 16.04 16.73 14.98
N HIS A 180 15.61 17.11 16.19
CA HIS A 180 14.39 16.58 16.79
C HIS A 180 13.22 17.55 16.63
N SER A 181 12.05 17.04 16.26
CA SER A 181 10.80 17.81 16.24
C SER A 181 9.70 17.08 17.02
N ALA A 182 9.37 17.61 18.20
CA ALA A 182 8.30 17.09 19.04
C ALA A 182 6.91 17.18 18.36
N PHE A 183 6.74 18.12 17.43
CA PHE A 183 5.51 18.26 16.65
C PHE A 183 5.27 17.05 15.74
N TRP A 184 6.28 16.68 14.93
CA TRP A 184 6.17 15.55 14.00
C TRP A 184 6.02 14.20 14.71
N GLY A 185 6.70 14.01 15.84
CA GLY A 185 6.52 12.82 16.66
C GLY A 185 5.09 12.67 17.19
N LYS A 186 4.51 13.75 17.76
CA LYS A 186 3.11 13.75 18.21
C LYS A 186 2.13 13.55 17.05
N PHE A 187 2.35 14.22 15.92
CA PHE A 187 1.50 14.09 14.74
C PHE A 187 1.48 12.65 14.20
N ALA A 188 2.64 11.99 14.08
CA ALA A 188 2.73 10.61 13.65
C ALA A 188 2.03 9.64 14.63
N LEU A 189 2.16 9.87 15.94
CA LEU A 189 1.49 9.05 16.95
C LEU A 189 -0.04 9.21 16.92
N TYR A 190 -0.54 10.44 16.91
CA TYR A 190 -1.99 10.69 16.88
C TYR A 190 -2.63 10.20 15.58
N SER A 191 -1.99 10.42 14.44
CA SER A 191 -2.49 9.91 13.16
C SER A 191 -2.56 8.38 13.13
N ALA A 192 -1.52 7.69 13.61
CA ALA A 192 -1.53 6.23 13.70
C ALA A 192 -2.67 5.70 14.59
N LEU A 193 -2.92 6.35 15.73
CA LEU A 193 -4.04 5.98 16.63
C LEU A 193 -5.41 6.23 16.01
N ILE A 194 -5.58 7.35 15.28
CA ILE A 194 -6.83 7.67 14.58
C ILE A 194 -7.10 6.67 13.46
N PHE A 195 -6.09 6.32 12.65
CA PHE A 195 -6.25 5.33 11.60
C PHE A 195 -6.52 3.92 12.14
N LEU A 196 -5.85 3.54 13.24
CA LEU A 196 -6.08 2.26 13.89
C LEU A 196 -7.51 2.18 14.44
N SER A 197 -7.97 3.21 15.15
CA SER A 197 -9.34 3.22 15.70
C SER A 197 -10.39 3.22 14.60
N TYR A 198 -10.21 4.04 13.56
CA TYR A 198 -11.09 4.06 12.40
C TYR A 198 -11.17 2.70 11.70
N SER A 199 -10.02 2.10 11.34
CA SER A 199 -9.99 0.81 10.65
C SER A 199 -10.62 -0.32 11.48
N THR A 200 -10.40 -0.32 12.80
CA THR A 200 -11.00 -1.29 13.73
C THR A 200 -12.52 -1.12 13.81
N ILE A 201 -13.02 0.12 13.95
CA ILE A 201 -14.45 0.41 14.01
C ILE A 201 -15.14 -0.01 12.73
N VAL A 202 -14.56 0.32 11.56
CA VAL A 202 -15.14 -0.05 10.26
C VAL A 202 -15.15 -1.56 10.07
N THR A 203 -14.03 -2.24 10.36
CA THR A 203 -13.97 -3.70 10.26
C THR A 203 -15.00 -4.37 11.17
N PHE A 204 -15.10 -3.91 12.42
CA PHE A 204 -16.11 -4.43 13.35
C PHE A 204 -17.54 -4.17 12.87
N ALA A 205 -17.81 -2.97 12.36
CA ALA A 205 -19.11 -2.62 11.78
C ALA A 205 -19.47 -3.52 10.59
N THR A 206 -18.51 -3.82 9.69
CA THR A 206 -18.75 -4.72 8.55
C THR A 206 -19.07 -6.14 8.98
N VAL A 207 -18.45 -6.64 10.06
CA VAL A 207 -18.71 -7.99 10.58
C VAL A 207 -20.06 -8.07 11.28
N VAL A 208 -20.41 -7.07 12.10
CA VAL A 208 -21.69 -7.05 12.83
C VAL A 208 -22.86 -6.82 11.88
N LEU A 209 -22.67 -6.01 10.85
CA LEU A 209 -23.71 -5.66 9.87
C LEU A 209 -23.66 -6.57 8.63
N HIS A 210 -23.19 -7.81 8.74
CA HIS A 210 -23.06 -8.74 7.60
C HIS A 210 -24.38 -9.01 6.85
N ASP A 211 -25.55 -8.73 7.44
CA ASP A 211 -26.84 -8.88 6.72
C ASP A 211 -27.26 -7.60 5.98
N VAL A 212 -26.69 -6.45 6.34
CA VAL A 212 -27.04 -5.11 5.84
C VAL A 212 -25.82 -4.40 5.21
N TYR A 213 -24.67 -5.06 5.10
CA TYR A 213 -23.42 -4.49 4.57
C TYR A 213 -23.58 -3.92 3.15
N GLY A 214 -24.32 -4.62 2.28
CA GLY A 214 -24.63 -4.18 0.91
C GLY A 214 -25.50 -2.92 0.85
N CYS A 215 -26.15 -2.54 1.95
CA CYS A 215 -26.97 -1.35 2.07
C CYS A 215 -26.15 -0.07 2.23
N PHE A 216 -24.98 -0.12 2.87
CA PHE A 216 -24.24 1.08 3.27
C PHE A 216 -23.14 1.42 2.25
N LYS A 217 -23.32 2.52 1.50
CA LYS A 217 -22.30 2.99 0.54
C LYS A 217 -20.97 3.40 1.19
N ILE A 218 -20.99 3.82 2.45
CA ILE A 218 -19.78 4.14 3.25
C ILE A 218 -18.95 2.89 3.57
N LEU A 219 -19.53 1.70 3.42
CA LEU A 219 -18.86 0.41 3.63
C LEU A 219 -18.65 -0.36 2.32
N GLY A 220 -18.87 0.28 1.16
CA GLY A 220 -18.73 -0.37 -0.15
C GLY A 220 -20.01 -0.99 -0.71
N GLY A 221 -21.17 -0.85 -0.05
CA GLY A 221 -22.44 -1.39 -0.52
C GLY A 221 -23.07 -0.64 -1.70
N SER A 222 -24.08 -1.24 -2.35
CA SER A 222 -24.86 -0.65 -3.45
C SER A 222 -25.78 0.51 -3.02
N GLY A 223 -26.04 0.66 -1.71
CA GLY A 223 -27.00 1.63 -1.18
C GLY A 223 -28.40 1.03 -1.00
N CYS A 224 -29.08 1.32 0.11
CA CYS A 224 -30.48 0.92 0.30
C CYS A 224 -31.50 1.85 -0.35
N SER A 225 -31.10 3.07 -0.69
CA SER A 225 -31.92 4.06 -1.40
C SER A 225 -31.11 4.71 -2.52
N ALA A 226 -31.76 4.95 -3.66
CA ALA A 226 -31.18 5.67 -4.80
C ALA A 226 -30.69 7.08 -4.43
N GLU A 227 -31.16 7.65 -3.31
CA GLU A 227 -30.81 8.98 -2.81
C GLU A 227 -29.66 9.01 -1.79
N GLU A 228 -29.13 7.86 -1.34
CA GLU A 228 -28.01 7.87 -0.41
C GLU A 228 -26.74 8.38 -1.10
N SER A 229 -26.27 9.55 -0.68
CA SER A 229 -25.10 10.19 -1.28
C SER A 229 -23.83 9.37 -1.02
N SER A 230 -23.04 9.09 -2.05
CA SER A 230 -21.67 8.56 -1.91
C SER A 230 -20.68 9.64 -1.43
N PHE A 231 -21.17 10.82 -1.04
CA PHE A 231 -20.37 11.94 -0.54
C PHE A 231 -19.49 11.62 0.68
N PRO A 232 -19.97 10.96 1.76
CA PRO A 232 -19.13 10.71 2.93
C PRO A 232 -17.97 9.76 2.62
N ALA A 233 -18.23 8.80 1.73
CA ALA A 233 -17.25 7.90 1.13
C ALA A 233 -16.16 8.66 0.35
N TYR A 234 -16.55 9.57 -0.55
CA TYR A 234 -15.62 10.42 -1.30
C TYR A 234 -14.78 11.31 -0.37
N VAL A 235 -15.40 11.89 0.66
CA VAL A 235 -14.70 12.74 1.63
C VAL A 235 -13.68 11.93 2.42
N LEU A 236 -14.01 10.71 2.84
CA LEU A 236 -13.07 9.85 3.58
C LEU A 236 -11.86 9.46 2.71
N VAL A 237 -12.07 8.97 1.50
CA VAL A 237 -10.98 8.65 0.57
C VAL A 237 -10.16 9.90 0.25
N GLY A 238 -10.82 11.03 -0.02
CA GLY A 238 -10.16 12.31 -0.26
C GLY A 238 -9.30 12.76 0.92
N CYS A 239 -9.81 12.70 2.14
CA CYS A 239 -9.06 13.04 3.35
C CYS A 239 -7.84 12.15 3.55
N VAL A 240 -7.95 10.84 3.31
CA VAL A 240 -6.81 9.91 3.42
C VAL A 240 -5.77 10.21 2.35
N LEU A 241 -6.17 10.43 1.10
CA LEU A 241 -5.23 10.77 0.03
C LEU A 241 -4.56 12.13 0.29
N VAL A 242 -5.30 13.14 0.72
CA VAL A 242 -4.75 14.45 1.10
C VAL A 242 -3.79 14.32 2.27
N TYR A 243 -4.09 13.49 3.27
CA TYR A 243 -3.16 13.20 4.36
C TYR A 243 -1.87 12.56 3.82
N CYS A 244 -1.97 11.49 3.04
CA CYS A 244 -0.82 10.77 2.51
C CYS A 244 0.06 11.63 1.60
N TYR A 245 -0.52 12.34 0.63
CA TYR A 245 0.24 13.19 -0.29
C TYR A 245 0.64 14.52 0.33
N GLY A 246 -0.18 15.12 1.20
CA GLY A 246 0.12 16.38 1.87
C GLY A 246 1.29 16.24 2.84
N VAL A 247 1.34 15.16 3.62
CA VAL A 247 2.49 14.86 4.50
C VAL A 247 3.75 14.61 3.67
N ASN A 248 3.65 13.81 2.60
CA ASN A 248 4.79 13.58 1.70
C ASN A 248 5.27 14.89 1.03
N PHE A 249 4.35 15.73 0.56
CA PHE A 249 4.66 17.02 -0.05
C PHE A 249 5.36 17.95 0.94
N TYR A 250 4.82 18.07 2.16
CA TYR A 250 5.40 18.93 3.19
C TYR A 250 6.78 18.45 3.65
N LEU A 251 6.97 17.15 3.85
CA LEU A 251 8.25 16.63 4.35
C LEU A 251 9.33 16.58 3.25
N SER A 252 8.96 16.20 2.03
CA SER A 252 9.94 15.96 0.96
C SER A 252 10.14 17.17 0.04
N TYR A 253 9.06 17.86 -0.35
CA TYR A 253 9.09 18.86 -1.42
C TYR A 253 9.08 20.31 -0.90
N TRP A 254 8.46 20.59 0.25
CA TRP A 254 8.48 21.92 0.87
C TRP A 254 9.90 22.46 1.17
N PRO A 255 10.89 21.65 1.62
CA PRO A 255 12.26 22.12 1.81
C PRO A 255 12.96 22.47 0.48
N ILE A 256 12.55 21.81 -0.62
CA ILE A 256 13.06 22.06 -1.99
C ILE A 256 12.46 23.37 -2.52
N VAL A 257 11.16 23.59 -2.33
CA VAL A 257 10.46 24.84 -2.69
C VAL A 257 11.03 26.04 -1.93
N ASN A 258 11.39 25.85 -0.65
CA ASN A 258 12.04 26.88 0.17
C ASN A 258 13.55 27.05 -0.13
N LYS A 259 14.06 26.50 -1.25
CA LYS A 259 15.46 26.61 -1.71
C LYS A 259 16.52 26.12 -0.71
N LYS A 260 16.16 25.31 0.29
CA LYS A 260 17.12 24.70 1.23
C LYS A 260 17.83 23.48 0.63
N LYS A 261 17.29 22.88 -0.43
CA LYS A 261 17.87 21.77 -1.20
C LYS A 261 17.54 21.93 -2.69
N THR A 262 18.46 21.56 -3.58
CA THR A 262 18.23 21.54 -5.04
C THR A 262 17.61 20.22 -5.47
N PHE A 263 16.59 20.27 -6.35
CA PHE A 263 15.99 19.07 -6.94
C PHE A 263 17.04 18.34 -7.79
N SER A 264 17.33 17.09 -7.48
CA SER A 264 18.30 16.26 -8.21
C SER A 264 17.69 14.89 -8.48
N TRP A 265 17.89 14.35 -9.68
CA TRP A 265 17.49 12.98 -10.03
C TRP A 265 18.14 11.90 -9.14
N SER A 266 19.24 12.25 -8.47
CA SER A 266 19.83 11.45 -7.39
C SER A 266 18.93 11.30 -6.15
N MET A 267 17.80 12.01 -6.07
CA MET A 267 16.80 11.78 -5.03
C MET A 267 15.98 10.50 -5.26
N PHE A 268 15.88 10.01 -6.50
CA PHE A 268 15.13 8.79 -6.79
C PHE A 268 16.05 7.58 -7.05
N CYS A 269 17.30 7.84 -7.47
CA CYS A 269 18.34 6.83 -7.70
C CYS A 269 19.31 6.74 -6.54
#